data_AF-A0A7W1Q5B5-F1
#
_entry.id   AF-A0A7W1Q5B5-F1
#
_cell.length_a   1.000
_cell.length_b   1.000
_cell.length_c   1.000
_cell.angle_alpha   90.00
_cell.angle_beta   90.00
_cell.angle_gamma   90.00
#
_symmetry.space_group_name_H-M   'P 1'
#
loop_
_entity.id
_entity.type
_entity.pdbx_description
1 polymer ?
#
loop_
_entity_poly.entity_id
_entity_poly.type
_entity_poly.pdbx_seq_one_letter_code
_entity_poly.pdbx_strand_id
1 'polypeptide(L)'
;MNREEAIKITYFLLRLVAGLLIFQPGAMKLFGWYGGMPPGVEMTSQLWIAGILEVAGGILIMLGLFTRPAAFILSGEMAVAYFQGHQPMGAWPVQNNGAPAVLLCFIF
;
A
#
# COMPACT_ATOMS: atom_id res chain seq x y z
N MET A 1 0.38 -19.65 -25.08
CA MET A 1 0.27 -19.52 -23.62
C MET A 1 -0.90 -20.35 -23.15
N ASN A 2 -0.65 -21.31 -22.25
CA ASN A 2 -1.71 -22.15 -21.68
C ASN A 2 -2.33 -21.48 -20.43
N ARG A 3 -3.41 -22.07 -19.89
CA ARG A 3 -4.14 -21.51 -18.74
C ARG A 3 -3.25 -21.38 -17.49
N GLU A 4 -2.35 -22.33 -17.24
CA GLU A 4 -1.48 -22.30 -16.06
C GLU A 4 -0.43 -21.20 -16.14
N GLU A 5 0.17 -21.01 -17.31
CA GLU A 5 1.09 -19.91 -17.58
C GLU A 5 0.40 -18.56 -17.38
N ALA A 6 -0.82 -18.42 -17.91
CA ALA A 6 -1.61 -17.19 -17.76
C ALA A 6 -1.89 -16.89 -16.28
N ILE A 7 -2.25 -17.90 -15.49
CA ILE A 7 -2.48 -17.77 -14.05
C ILE A 7 -1.23 -17.30 -13.32
N LYS A 8 -0.07 -17.95 -13.57
CA LYS A 8 1.20 -17.59 -12.93
C LYS A 8 1.61 -16.16 -13.25
N ILE A 9 1.50 -15.76 -14.52
CA ILE A 9 1.81 -14.40 -14.96
C ILE A 9 0.87 -13.40 -14.31
N THR A 10 -0.43 -13.68 -14.27
CA THR A 10 -1.42 -12.77 -13.69
C THR A 10 -1.18 -12.55 -12.19
N TYR A 11 -0.96 -13.62 -11.43
CA TYR A 11 -0.63 -13.50 -10.00
C TYR A 11 0.69 -12.76 -9.76
N PHE A 12 1.71 -13.04 -10.58
CA PHE A 12 2.98 -12.34 -10.49
C PHE A 12 2.82 -10.84 -10.73
N LEU A 13 2.12 -10.46 -11.80
CA LEU A 13 1.87 -9.06 -12.15
C LEU A 13 1.03 -8.35 -11.08
N LEU A 14 -0.05 -8.99 -10.61
CA LEU A 14 -0.88 -8.45 -9.54
C LEU A 14 -0.05 -8.16 -8.29
N ARG A 15 0.76 -9.13 -7.86
CA ARG A 15 1.64 -8.99 -6.70
C ARG A 15 2.67 -7.88 -6.89
N LEU A 16 3.34 -7.85 -8.04
CA LEU A 16 4.36 -6.85 -8.35
C LEU A 16 3.78 -5.44 -8.33
N VAL A 17 2.63 -5.25 -8.98
CA VAL A 17 1.97 -3.94 -9.04
C VAL A 17 1.40 -3.53 -7.69
N ALA A 18 0.77 -4.44 -6.94
CA ALA A 18 0.28 -4.15 -5.59
C ALA A 18 1.42 -3.74 -4.64
N GLY A 19 2.54 -4.48 -4.65
CA GLY A 19 3.72 -4.14 -3.86
C GLY A 19 4.32 -2.78 -4.25
N LEU A 20 4.35 -2.45 -5.55
CA LEU A 20 4.81 -1.15 -6.03
C LEU A 20 3.89 0.00 -5.57
N LEU A 21 2.57 -0.20 -5.63
CA LEU A 21 1.58 0.81 -5.21
C LEU A 21 1.63 1.06 -3.71
N ILE A 22 1.97 0.05 -2.91
CA ILE A 22 2.21 0.21 -1.46
C ILE A 22 3.54 0.91 -1.19
N PHE A 23 4.59 0.59 -1.95
CA PHE A 23 5.91 1.20 -1.79
C PHE A 23 5.90 2.72 -2.01
N GLN A 24 5.09 3.21 -2.96
CA GLN A 24 5.09 4.62 -3.37
C GLN A 24 4.75 5.60 -2.24
N PRO A 25 3.63 5.46 -1.49
CA PRO A 25 3.36 6.29 -0.31
C PRO A 25 4.47 6.23 0.74
N GLY A 26 5.09 5.07 0.95
CA GLY A 26 6.18 4.94 1.91
C GLY A 26 7.44 5.67 1.47
N ALA A 27 7.80 5.57 0.20
CA ALA A 27 8.91 6.30 -0.38
C ALA A 27 8.67 7.82 -0.41
N MET A 28 7.42 8.25 -0.61
CA MET A 28 6.99 9.63 -0.47
C MET A 28 7.19 10.14 0.97
N LYS A 29 6.80 9.34 1.98
CA LYS A 29 6.96 9.68 3.40
C LYS A 29 8.43 9.73 3.82
N LEU A 30 9.22 8.68 3.54
CA LEU A 30 10.57 8.53 4.07
C LEU A 30 11.66 9.24 3.27
N PHE A 31 11.53 9.29 1.94
CA PHE A 31 12.59 9.76 1.06
C PHE A 31 12.23 11.04 0.29
N GLY A 32 10.99 11.54 0.46
CA GLY A 32 10.52 12.70 -0.29
C GLY A 32 10.34 12.43 -1.79
N TRP A 33 10.25 11.17 -2.21
CA TRP A 33 10.04 10.82 -3.61
C TRP A 33 8.63 11.22 -4.06
N TYR A 34 8.42 11.32 -5.37
CA TYR A 34 7.10 11.59 -5.97
C TYR A 34 6.42 12.90 -5.52
N GLY A 35 7.21 13.89 -5.07
CA GLY A 35 6.70 15.18 -4.58
C GLY A 35 6.64 15.29 -3.05
N GLY A 36 6.97 14.22 -2.32
CA GLY A 36 7.05 14.23 -0.86
C GLY A 36 5.71 14.36 -0.16
N MET A 37 5.74 14.47 1.17
CA MET A 37 4.52 14.66 1.95
C MET A 37 3.83 16.00 1.61
N PRO A 38 2.49 16.07 1.64
CA PRO A 38 1.76 17.30 1.39
C PRO A 38 2.24 18.46 2.30
N PRO A 39 2.28 19.70 1.80
CA PRO A 39 2.68 20.86 2.60
C PRO A 39 1.85 20.97 3.88
N GLY A 40 2.52 21.20 5.02
CA GLY A 40 1.88 21.30 6.33
C GLY A 40 1.61 19.97 7.04
N VAL A 41 1.94 18.83 6.43
CA VAL A 41 1.93 17.53 7.11
C VAL A 41 3.30 17.28 7.73
N GLU A 42 3.35 17.20 9.06
CA GLU A 42 4.56 16.86 9.80
C GLU A 42 4.78 15.35 9.89
N MET A 43 6.05 14.95 9.91
CA MET A 43 6.41 13.54 10.11
C MET A 43 6.15 13.13 11.56
N THR A 44 5.03 12.47 11.81
CA THR A 44 4.71 11.86 13.11
C THR A 44 5.35 10.48 13.24
N SER A 45 5.44 9.95 14.47
CA SER A 45 5.91 8.57 14.71
C SER A 45 5.05 7.54 13.97
N GLN A 46 3.74 7.75 13.89
CA GLN A 46 2.83 6.88 13.15
C GLN A 46 3.11 6.90 11.64
N LEU A 47 3.29 8.09 11.05
CA LEU A 47 3.61 8.21 9.62
C LEU A 47 4.99 7.64 9.28
N TRP A 48 5.95 7.79 10.19
CA TRP A 48 7.28 7.21 10.05
C TRP A 48 7.23 5.67 10.07
N ILE A 49 6.49 5.08 11.02
CA ILE A 49 6.27 3.62 11.07
C ILE A 49 5.54 3.14 9.82
N ALA A 50 4.46 3.82 9.41
CA ALA A 50 3.73 3.49 8.19
C ALA A 50 4.66 3.51 6.97
N GLY A 51 5.49 4.55 6.83
CA GLY A 51 6.44 4.63 5.73
C GLY A 51 7.44 3.48 5.69
N ILE A 52 7.92 3.00 6.85
CA ILE A 52 8.80 1.82 6.91
C ILE A 52 8.07 0.56 6.50
N LEU A 53 6.84 0.37 6.99
CA LEU A 53 6.02 -0.79 6.65
C LEU A 53 5.72 -0.82 5.14
N GLU A 54 5.35 0.31 4.56
CA GLU A 54 5.07 0.46 3.14
C GLU A 54 6.30 0.19 2.26
N VAL A 55 7.46 0.75 2.62
CA VAL A 55 8.70 0.53 1.85
C VAL A 55 9.18 -0.91 1.97
N ALA A 56 9.38 -1.40 3.20
CA ALA A 56 9.90 -2.74 3.42
C ALA A 56 8.90 -3.81 2.96
N GLY A 57 7.63 -3.65 3.34
CA GLY A 57 6.55 -4.55 2.96
C GLY A 57 6.30 -4.56 1.45
N GLY A 58 6.27 -3.39 0.81
CA GLY A 58 6.13 -3.28 -0.65
C GLY A 58 7.24 -4.03 -1.40
N ILE A 59 8.50 -3.88 -0.96
CA ILE A 59 9.64 -4.63 -1.52
C ILE A 59 9.49 -6.14 -1.30
N LEU A 60 9.13 -6.57 -0.10
CA LEU A 60 8.91 -7.98 0.22
C LEU A 60 7.81 -8.60 -0.68
N ILE A 61 6.70 -7.89 -0.85
CA ILE A 61 5.60 -8.30 -1.74
C ILE A 61 6.08 -8.39 -3.20
N MET A 62 6.76 -7.36 -3.72
CA MET A 62 7.28 -7.36 -5.10
C MET A 62 8.19 -8.57 -5.37
N LEU A 63 9.16 -8.80 -4.49
CA LEU A 63 10.13 -9.90 -4.60
C LEU A 63 9.51 -11.28 -4.32
N GLY A 64 8.34 -11.33 -3.68
CA GLY A 64 7.69 -12.58 -3.30
C GLY A 64 8.28 -13.22 -2.04
N LEU A 65 8.91 -12.43 -1.18
CA LEU A 65 9.52 -12.87 0.08
C LEU A 65 8.55 -12.65 1.23
N PHE A 66 8.37 -13.66 2.09
CA PHE A 66 7.49 -13.57 3.27
C PHE A 66 6.12 -12.95 2.98
N THR A 67 5.53 -13.26 1.82
CA THR A 67 4.34 -12.54 1.31
C THR A 67 3.14 -12.64 2.25
N ARG A 68 2.94 -13.77 2.93
CA ARG A 68 1.80 -13.98 3.84
C ARG A 68 1.84 -13.05 5.05
N PRO A 69 2.90 -13.02 5.89
CA PRO A 69 2.96 -12.07 7.00
C PRO A 69 3.07 -10.62 6.53
N ALA A 70 3.78 -10.34 5.44
CA ALA A 70 3.86 -8.98 4.88
C ALA A 70 2.47 -8.47 4.46
N ALA A 71 1.70 -9.28 3.73
CA ALA A 71 0.34 -8.96 3.32
C ALA A 71 -0.58 -8.72 4.51
N PHE A 72 -0.52 -9.56 5.54
CA PHE A 72 -1.35 -9.38 6.74
C PHE A 72 -1.09 -8.03 7.43
N ILE A 73 0.19 -7.65 7.58
CA ILE A 73 0.56 -6.37 8.19
C ILE A 73 0.12 -5.20 7.31
N LEU A 74 0.41 -5.25 6.00
CA LEU A 74 0.07 -4.20 5.05
C LEU A 74 -1.45 -4.02 4.89
N SER A 75 -2.23 -5.11 4.91
CA SER A 75 -3.69 -5.03 4.96
C SER A 75 -4.18 -4.28 6.19
N GLY A 76 -3.60 -4.57 7.36
CA GLY A 76 -3.93 -3.86 8.60
C GLY A 76 -3.54 -2.37 8.54
N GLU A 77 -2.37 -2.06 7.99
CA GLU A 77 -1.90 -0.68 7.81
C GLU A 77 -2.79 0.11 6.84
N MET A 78 -3.20 -0.48 5.71
CA MET A 78 -4.16 0.12 4.78
C MET A 78 -5.55 0.31 5.40
N ALA A 79 -6.01 -0.61 6.27
CA ALA A 79 -7.25 -0.42 7.02
C ALA A 79 -7.17 0.79 7.96
N VAL A 80 -6.05 0.93 8.69
CA VAL A 80 -5.80 2.10 9.54
C VAL A 80 -5.76 3.38 8.71
N ALA A 81 -5.06 3.36 7.56
CA ALA A 81 -5.00 4.48 6.64
C ALA A 81 -6.41 4.90 6.16
N TYR A 82 -7.27 3.94 5.82
CA TYR A 82 -8.64 4.23 5.43
C TYR A 82 -9.44 4.86 6.58
N PHE A 83 -9.54 4.19 7.73
CA PHE A 83 -10.42 4.64 8.81
C PHE A 83 -9.94 5.92 9.49
N GLN A 84 -8.64 6.17 9.56
CA GLN A 84 -8.09 7.38 10.18
C GLN A 84 -7.86 8.51 9.17
N GLY A 85 -7.37 8.20 7.98
CA GLY A 85 -6.96 9.20 6.99
C GLY A 85 -8.06 9.57 5.99
N HIS A 86 -8.91 8.62 5.60
CA HIS A 86 -9.87 8.84 4.51
C HIS A 86 -11.32 8.92 4.98
N GLN A 87 -11.77 8.02 5.85
CA GLN A 87 -13.15 7.95 6.29
C GLN A 87 -13.71 9.27 6.87
N PRO A 88 -12.93 10.07 7.63
CA PRO A 88 -13.42 11.37 8.12
C PRO A 88 -13.73 12.39 7.02
N MET A 89 -13.20 12.21 5.80
CA MET A 89 -13.34 13.16 4.69
C MET A 89 -14.57 12.90 3.80
N GLY A 90 -15.31 11.81 4.04
CA GLY A 90 -16.52 11.48 3.29
C GLY A 90 -16.99 10.06 3.54
N ALA A 91 -18.29 9.81 3.34
CA ALA A 91 -18.91 8.53 3.66
C ALA A 91 -18.48 7.37 2.73
N TRP A 92 -18.18 7.68 1.47
CA TRP A 92 -17.81 6.69 0.46
C TRP A 92 -16.37 6.85 -0.04
N PRO A 93 -15.65 5.75 -0.36
CA PRO A 93 -14.27 5.80 -0.86
C PRO A 93 -14.07 6.70 -2.09
N VAL A 94 -15.09 6.80 -2.95
CA VAL A 94 -15.09 7.64 -4.16
C VAL A 94 -15.13 9.14 -3.83
N GLN A 95 -15.63 9.52 -2.65
CA GLN A 95 -15.73 10.91 -2.20
C GLN A 95 -14.50 11.35 -1.41
N ASN A 96 -13.85 10.41 -0.70
CA ASN A 96 -12.80 10.70 0.27
C ASN A 96 -11.38 10.29 -0.20
N ASN A 97 -11.24 9.89 -1.47
CA ASN A 97 -10.01 9.40 -2.08
C ASN A 97 -9.42 8.13 -1.43
N GLY A 98 -10.20 7.41 -0.62
CA GLY A 98 -9.77 6.22 0.10
C GLY A 98 -9.88 4.91 -0.68
N ALA A 99 -10.33 4.95 -1.93
CA ALA A 99 -10.47 3.75 -2.77
C ALA A 99 -9.17 2.92 -2.88
N PRO A 100 -7.97 3.51 -3.03
CA PRO A 100 -6.73 2.75 -3.04
C PRO A 100 -6.44 2.04 -1.71
N ALA A 101 -6.69 2.70 -0.56
CA ALA A 101 -6.51 2.09 0.75
C ALA A 101 -7.44 0.89 0.97
N VAL A 102 -8.71 1.01 0.57
CA VAL A 102 -9.65 -0.12 0.64
C VAL A 102 -9.21 -1.25 -0.29
N LEU A 103 -8.85 -0.94 -1.53
CA LEU A 103 -8.44 -1.98 -2.49
C LEU A 103 -7.20 -2.73 -1.99
N LEU A 104 -6.16 -2.02 -1.57
CA LEU A 104 -4.91 -2.62 -1.09
C LEU A 104 -5.07 -3.33 0.25
N CYS A 105 -6.07 -2.97 1.06
CA CYS A 105 -6.45 -3.74 2.24
C CYS A 105 -6.92 -5.17 1.90
N PHE A 106 -7.60 -5.37 0.76
CA PHE A 106 -8.24 -6.62 0.38
C PHE A 106 -7.65 -7.30 -0.87
N ILE A 107 -6.55 -6.78 -1.42
CA ILE A 107 -5.95 -7.29 -2.67
C ILE A 107 -5.24 -8.64 -2.51
N PHE A 108 -4.90 -9.02 -1.28
CA PHE A 108 -4.05 -10.17 -0.94
C PHE A 108 -4.81 -11.47 -0.69
#